data_AF-A0A4V0X5K0-F1
#
_entry.id   AF-A0A4V0X5K0-F1
#
_cell.length_a   1.000
_cell.length_b   1.000
_cell.length_c   1.000
_cell.angle_alpha   90.00
_cell.angle_beta   90.00
_cell.angle_gamma   90.00
#
_symmetry.space_group_name_H-M   'P 1'
#
loop_
_entity.id
_entity.type
_entity.pdbx_description
1 polymer ?
#
loop_
_entity_poly.entity_id
_entity_poly.type
_entity_poly.pdbx_seq_one_letter_code
_entity_poly.pdbx_strand_id
1 'polypeptide(L)'
;MIMKLTQQMKIQISFLILLLTLQMSHTDLFSQISVPFNKGVNLTNWFQVNEVAQIQINKYTKKDFEQLKSLGCDVIRLPIHLHSHTSGQPNFEVNPLLFEFLDEIVVWAEDLNMHLILDNHTFDPSGFTPLNIDLPLLKIWPQIARHFNGNTNIFILKF
;
A
#
# COMPACT_ATOMS: atom_id res chain seq x y z
N MET A 1 36.20 -33.25 -51.92
CA MET A 1 36.21 -31.82 -51.54
C MET A 1 34.79 -31.25 -51.44
N ILE A 2 33.96 -31.40 -52.47
CA ILE A 2 32.57 -30.87 -52.53
C ILE A 2 31.67 -31.34 -51.37
N MET A 3 31.67 -32.63 -51.01
CA MET A 3 30.84 -33.15 -49.89
C MET A 3 31.16 -32.53 -48.53
N LYS A 4 32.43 -32.17 -48.26
CA LYS A 4 32.83 -31.53 -46.99
C LYS A 4 32.31 -30.08 -46.91
N LEU A 5 32.33 -29.36 -48.03
CA LEU A 5 31.77 -28.01 -48.14
C LEU A 5 30.25 -28.01 -47.90
N THR A 6 29.51 -28.99 -48.46
CA THR A 6 28.06 -29.08 -48.27
C THR A 6 27.66 -29.37 -46.82
N GLN A 7 28.43 -30.21 -46.11
CA GLN A 7 28.17 -30.52 -44.71
C GLN A 7 28.45 -29.32 -43.80
N GLN A 8 29.51 -28.57 -44.08
CA GLN A 8 29.86 -27.36 -43.33
C GLN A 8 28.82 -26.25 -43.51
N MET A 9 28.28 -26.06 -44.72
CA MET A 9 27.18 -25.12 -44.97
C MET A 9 25.89 -25.51 -44.23
N LYS A 10 25.55 -26.81 -44.18
CA LYS A 10 24.37 -27.29 -43.43
C LYS A 10 24.50 -27.04 -41.93
N ILE A 11 25.70 -27.28 -41.37
CA ILE A 11 25.98 -26.99 -39.96
C ILE A 11 25.84 -25.49 -39.68
N GLN A 12 26.41 -24.63 -40.54
CA GLN A 12 26.31 -23.17 -40.38
C GLN A 12 24.86 -22.67 -40.46
N ILE A 13 24.05 -23.20 -41.37
CA ILE A 13 22.62 -22.84 -41.48
C ILE A 13 21.85 -23.31 -40.25
N SER A 14 22.09 -24.52 -39.75
CA SER A 14 21.44 -25.01 -38.52
C SER A 14 21.83 -24.20 -37.28
N PHE A 15 23.10 -23.77 -37.18
CA PHE A 15 23.55 -22.86 -36.12
C PHE A 15 22.90 -21.48 -36.23
N LEU A 16 22.72 -20.96 -37.46
CA LEU A 16 22.04 -19.68 -37.70
C LEU A 16 20.55 -19.75 -37.32
N ILE A 17 19.85 -20.84 -37.65
CA ILE A 17 18.44 -21.07 -37.25
C ILE A 17 18.31 -21.21 -35.72
N LEU A 18 19.25 -21.91 -35.07
CA LEU A 18 19.28 -22.03 -33.61
C LEU A 18 19.53 -20.68 -32.93
N LEU A 19 20.38 -19.83 -33.51
CA LEU A 19 20.67 -18.48 -33.00
C LEU A 19 19.47 -17.54 -33.18
N LEU A 20 18.74 -17.63 -34.30
CA LEU A 20 17.53 -16.85 -34.57
C LEU A 20 16.33 -17.29 -33.70
N THR A 21 16.24 -18.56 -33.32
CA THR A 21 15.17 -19.05 -32.42
C THR A 21 15.43 -18.70 -30.96
N LEU A 22 16.68 -18.51 -30.54
CA LEU A 22 17.03 -18.01 -29.19
C LEU A 22 16.71 -16.52 -28.96
N GLN A 23 16.44 -15.74 -30.01
CA GLN A 23 16.19 -14.30 -29.87
C GLN A 23 14.73 -13.93 -29.54
N MET A 24 13.81 -14.90 -29.47
CA MET A 24 12.37 -14.62 -29.31
C MET A 24 11.83 -14.79 -27.88
N SER A 25 12.68 -14.96 -26.88
CA SER A 25 12.24 -15.31 -25.51
C SER A 25 12.71 -14.35 -24.42
N HIS A 26 12.80 -13.04 -24.71
CA HIS A 26 12.98 -12.03 -23.67
C HIS A 26 12.05 -10.84 -23.89
N THR A 27 10.75 -11.06 -23.68
CA THR A 27 9.92 -9.99 -23.14
C THR A 27 9.92 -10.18 -21.64
N ASP A 28 10.82 -9.47 -20.96
CA ASP A 28 10.71 -9.31 -19.52
C ASP A 28 9.43 -8.51 -19.26
N LEU A 29 8.34 -9.24 -18.97
CA LEU A 29 7.11 -8.70 -18.42
C LEU A 29 7.38 -8.30 -16.96
N PHE A 30 8.22 -7.28 -16.77
CA PHE A 30 8.16 -6.47 -15.56
C PHE A 30 6.83 -5.72 -15.63
N SER A 31 5.77 -6.36 -15.15
CA SER A 31 4.57 -5.63 -14.76
C SER A 31 4.99 -4.70 -13.63
N GLN A 32 5.34 -3.47 -13.98
CA GLN A 32 5.47 -2.40 -13.01
C GLN A 32 4.11 -2.31 -12.35
N ILE A 33 4.03 -2.66 -11.06
CA ILE A 33 2.82 -2.49 -10.28
C ILE A 33 2.45 -1.02 -10.40
N SER A 34 1.43 -0.71 -11.20
CA SER A 34 0.97 0.65 -11.36
C SER A 34 0.25 1.01 -10.07
N VAL A 35 0.81 1.94 -9.31
CA VAL A 35 0.10 2.54 -8.18
C VAL A 35 -1.14 3.24 -8.77
N PRO A 36 -2.37 2.94 -8.28
CA PRO A 36 -3.60 3.39 -8.94
C PRO A 36 -3.93 4.88 -8.67
N PHE A 37 -3.00 5.63 -8.09
CA PHE A 37 -3.14 7.03 -7.71
C PHE A 37 -1.85 7.80 -7.99
N ASN A 38 -1.96 9.12 -8.09
CA ASN A 38 -0.90 10.00 -8.57
C ASN A 38 -0.62 11.17 -7.62
N LYS A 39 -1.64 11.84 -7.10
CA LYS A 39 -1.51 13.06 -6.30
C LYS A 39 -2.17 12.88 -4.94
N GLY A 40 -1.35 12.90 -3.90
CA GLY A 40 -1.79 12.69 -2.53
C GLY A 40 -1.69 13.91 -1.63
N VAL A 41 -2.47 13.88 -0.55
CA VAL A 41 -2.28 14.76 0.61
C VAL A 41 -2.23 13.95 1.91
N ASN A 42 -1.47 14.42 2.90
CA ASN A 42 -1.45 13.86 4.25
C ASN A 42 -2.44 14.62 5.13
N LEU A 43 -3.36 13.93 5.80
CA LEU A 43 -4.22 14.52 6.83
C LEU A 43 -3.61 14.30 8.21
N THR A 44 -2.54 15.04 8.51
CA THR A 44 -1.80 14.94 9.78
C THR A 44 -2.58 15.56 10.95
N ASN A 45 -2.17 15.20 12.17
CA ASN A 45 -2.74 15.70 13.43
C ASN A 45 -4.25 15.38 13.59
N TRP A 46 -4.76 14.32 12.96
CA TRP A 46 -6.17 13.92 13.08
C TRP A 46 -6.34 12.66 13.93
N PHE A 47 -5.83 11.53 13.46
CA PHE A 47 -5.81 10.25 14.19
C PHE A 47 -4.51 10.05 15.00
N GLN A 48 -3.74 11.14 15.17
CA GLN A 48 -2.48 11.17 15.90
C GLN A 48 -2.70 11.63 17.34
N VAL A 49 -3.63 10.96 18.03
CA VAL A 49 -4.04 11.26 19.41
C VAL A 49 -3.75 10.09 20.34
N ASN A 50 -3.75 10.31 21.65
CA ASN A 50 -3.32 9.30 22.63
C ASN A 50 -4.43 8.31 23.01
N GLU A 51 -5.68 8.61 22.70
CA GLU A 51 -6.84 7.76 22.96
C GLU A 51 -7.85 7.91 21.83
N VAL A 52 -8.60 6.84 21.51
CA VAL A 52 -9.60 6.86 20.42
C VAL A 52 -10.67 7.93 20.64
N ALA A 53 -11.05 8.17 21.91
CA ALA A 53 -12.07 9.16 22.28
C ALA A 53 -11.63 10.62 22.04
N GLN A 54 -10.34 10.85 21.80
CA GLN A 54 -9.80 12.18 21.51
C GLN A 54 -9.85 12.51 20.02
N ILE A 55 -10.15 11.53 19.16
CA ILE A 55 -10.27 11.73 17.71
C ILE A 55 -11.41 12.73 17.47
N GLN A 56 -11.05 13.87 16.87
CA GLN A 56 -12.00 14.90 16.50
C GLN A 56 -12.69 14.49 15.19
N ILE A 57 -13.78 13.72 15.27
CA ILE A 57 -14.45 13.14 14.09
C ILE A 57 -14.88 14.19 13.06
N ASN A 58 -15.24 15.40 13.51
CA ASN A 58 -15.68 16.49 12.64
C ASN A 58 -14.52 17.40 12.17
N LYS A 59 -13.26 17.03 12.40
CA LYS A 59 -12.11 17.83 11.94
C LYS A 59 -12.03 17.88 10.41
N TYR A 60 -12.37 16.77 9.76
CA TYR A 60 -12.57 16.67 8.32
C TYR A 60 -13.90 15.97 8.06
N THR A 61 -14.52 16.32 6.96
CA THR A 61 -15.81 15.81 6.50
C THR A 61 -15.68 15.34 5.06
N LYS A 62 -16.70 14.64 4.54
CA LYS A 62 -16.78 14.30 3.11
C LYS A 62 -16.60 15.51 2.19
N LYS A 63 -17.06 16.70 2.61
CA LYS A 63 -16.88 17.95 1.84
C LYS A 63 -15.41 18.32 1.66
N ASP A 64 -14.57 18.08 2.65
CA ASP A 64 -13.13 18.32 2.53
C ASP A 64 -12.50 17.35 1.52
N PHE A 65 -12.96 16.10 1.47
CA PHE A 65 -12.52 15.12 0.48
C PHE A 65 -12.96 15.50 -0.94
N GLU A 66 -14.19 15.98 -1.11
CA GLU A 66 -14.69 16.54 -2.39
C GLU A 66 -13.83 17.71 -2.87
N GLN A 67 -13.46 18.61 -1.96
CA GLN A 67 -12.58 19.73 -2.26
C GLN A 67 -11.18 19.26 -2.67
N LEU A 68 -10.59 18.32 -1.94
CA LEU A 68 -9.29 17.73 -2.29
C LEU A 68 -9.33 17.05 -3.67
N LYS A 69 -10.40 16.30 -3.96
CA LYS A 69 -10.62 15.72 -5.29
C LYS A 69 -10.68 16.79 -6.38
N SER A 70 -11.34 17.92 -6.13
CA SER A 70 -11.43 19.04 -7.08
C SER A 70 -10.06 19.69 -7.37
N LEU A 71 -9.11 19.61 -6.43
CA LEU A 71 -7.72 20.05 -6.60
C LEU A 71 -6.84 19.00 -7.33
N GLY A 72 -7.44 17.89 -7.72
CA GLY A 72 -6.81 16.77 -8.42
C GLY A 72 -6.16 15.73 -7.51
N CYS A 73 -6.42 15.75 -6.19
CA CYS A 73 -5.96 14.68 -5.32
C CYS A 73 -6.78 13.40 -5.57
N ASP A 74 -6.11 12.26 -5.64
CA ASP A 74 -6.72 10.94 -5.83
C ASP A 74 -6.33 9.93 -4.74
N VAL A 75 -5.54 10.35 -3.75
CA VAL A 75 -5.20 9.56 -2.57
C VAL A 75 -5.06 10.42 -1.31
N ILE A 76 -5.50 9.89 -0.17
CA ILE A 76 -5.27 10.47 1.15
C ILE A 76 -4.35 9.54 1.93
N ARG A 77 -3.28 10.08 2.53
CA ARG A 77 -2.53 9.38 3.58
C ARG A 77 -3.03 9.83 4.94
N LEU A 78 -3.39 8.85 5.77
CA LEU A 78 -3.94 9.03 7.10
C LEU A 78 -2.97 8.44 8.14
N PRO A 79 -2.14 9.28 8.77
CA PRO A 79 -1.27 8.86 9.87
C PRO A 79 -2.08 8.61 11.14
N ILE A 80 -1.86 7.48 11.80
CA ILE A 80 -2.63 7.02 12.97
C ILE A 80 -1.68 6.59 14.09
N HIS A 81 -1.92 7.02 15.33
CA HIS A 81 -1.25 6.45 16.50
C HIS A 81 -1.88 5.08 16.84
N LEU A 82 -1.65 4.07 16.01
CA LEU A 82 -2.33 2.77 16.11
C LEU A 82 -2.23 2.12 17.49
N HIS A 83 -1.07 2.22 18.14
CA HIS A 83 -0.88 1.61 19.47
C HIS A 83 -1.80 2.25 20.52
N SER A 84 -1.98 3.58 20.45
CA SER A 84 -2.87 4.37 21.30
C SER A 84 -4.36 4.09 21.09
N HIS A 85 -4.70 3.25 20.12
CA HIS A 85 -6.08 2.88 19.80
C HIS A 85 -6.31 1.38 19.97
N THR A 86 -5.58 0.76 20.89
CA THR A 86 -5.69 -0.66 21.21
C THR A 86 -5.86 -0.90 22.70
N SER A 87 -6.24 -2.11 23.09
CA SER A 87 -6.25 -2.54 24.50
C SER A 87 -4.86 -2.65 25.14
N GLY A 88 -3.77 -2.44 24.37
CA GLY A 88 -2.41 -2.63 24.83
C GLY A 88 -2.03 -4.10 25.03
N GLN A 89 -0.95 -4.37 25.76
CA GLN A 89 -0.50 -5.73 26.02
C GLN A 89 -1.55 -6.55 26.79
N PRO A 90 -1.65 -7.88 26.53
CA PRO A 90 -0.84 -8.65 25.58
C PRO A 90 -1.44 -8.73 24.16
N ASN A 91 -2.72 -8.38 23.99
CA ASN A 91 -3.47 -8.70 22.77
C ASN A 91 -3.44 -7.59 21.73
N PHE A 92 -3.31 -6.33 22.15
CA PHE A 92 -3.42 -5.14 21.31
C PHE A 92 -4.68 -5.16 20.45
N GLU A 93 -5.82 -5.45 21.07
CA GLU A 93 -7.11 -5.48 20.38
C GLU A 93 -7.43 -4.07 19.91
N VAL A 94 -7.63 -3.89 18.59
CA VAL A 94 -7.95 -2.59 18.02
C VAL A 94 -9.31 -2.16 18.53
N ASN A 95 -9.39 -0.91 19.00
CA ASN A 95 -10.63 -0.37 19.53
C ASN A 95 -11.71 -0.33 18.44
N PRO A 96 -12.90 -0.91 18.65
CA PRO A 96 -13.98 -0.91 17.66
C PRO A 96 -14.35 0.48 17.14
N LEU A 97 -14.25 1.52 17.99
CA LEU A 97 -14.54 2.89 17.60
C LEU A 97 -13.55 3.43 16.55
N LEU A 98 -12.31 2.95 16.54
CA LEU A 98 -11.36 3.28 15.48
C LEU A 98 -11.85 2.71 14.13
N PHE A 99 -12.37 1.48 14.13
CA PHE A 99 -12.93 0.89 12.91
C PHE A 99 -14.14 1.67 12.41
N GLU A 100 -15.07 2.04 13.29
CA GLU A 100 -16.25 2.84 12.91
C GLU A 100 -15.85 4.16 12.21
N PHE A 101 -14.84 4.86 12.74
CA PHE A 101 -14.35 6.09 12.13
C PHE A 101 -13.64 5.87 10.80
N LEU A 102 -12.85 4.80 10.69
CA LEU A 102 -12.17 4.47 9.44
C LEU A 102 -13.16 4.01 8.37
N ASP A 103 -14.19 3.25 8.73
CA ASP A 103 -15.24 2.78 7.82
C ASP A 103 -15.97 3.97 7.17
N GLU A 104 -16.28 5.01 7.94
CA GLU A 104 -16.89 6.23 7.40
C GLU A 104 -15.97 6.92 6.38
N ILE A 105 -14.67 7.03 6.67
CA ILE A 105 -13.69 7.63 5.76
C ILE A 105 -13.51 6.78 4.49
N VAL A 106 -13.57 5.45 4.62
CA VAL A 106 -13.52 4.52 3.50
C VAL A 106 -14.72 4.70 2.58
N VAL A 107 -15.93 4.84 3.12
CA VAL A 107 -17.13 5.15 2.33
C VAL A 107 -16.94 6.45 1.55
N TRP A 108 -16.39 7.50 2.16
CA TRP A 108 -16.12 8.76 1.45
C TRP A 108 -15.11 8.57 0.31
N ALA A 109 -14.05 7.80 0.54
CA ALA A 109 -13.03 7.54 -0.47
C ALA A 109 -13.61 6.72 -1.65
N GLU A 110 -14.42 5.71 -1.36
CA GLU A 110 -15.14 4.92 -2.37
C GLU A 110 -16.09 5.79 -3.21
N ASP A 111 -16.93 6.58 -2.57
CA ASP A 111 -17.88 7.49 -3.23
C ASP A 111 -17.20 8.48 -4.18
N LEU A 112 -15.97 8.89 -3.85
CA LEU A 112 -15.20 9.89 -4.61
C LEU A 112 -14.16 9.27 -5.55
N ASN A 113 -14.11 7.94 -5.62
CA ASN A 113 -13.09 7.18 -6.35
C ASN A 113 -11.68 7.71 -5.99
N MET A 114 -11.39 7.72 -4.69
CA MET A 114 -10.12 8.08 -4.08
C MET A 114 -9.56 6.88 -3.32
N HIS A 115 -8.25 6.85 -3.17
CA HIS A 115 -7.56 5.84 -2.39
C HIS A 115 -7.21 6.35 -0.99
N LEU A 116 -7.04 5.42 -0.06
CA LEU A 116 -6.58 5.69 1.30
C LEU A 116 -5.29 4.93 1.57
N ILE A 117 -4.35 5.59 2.22
CA ILE A 117 -3.15 4.99 2.78
C ILE A 117 -3.24 5.10 4.30
N LEU A 118 -3.43 3.97 4.97
CA LEU A 118 -3.39 3.89 6.43
C LEU A 118 -1.95 3.66 6.87
N ASP A 119 -1.47 4.47 7.81
CA ASP A 119 -0.09 4.39 8.27
C ASP A 119 0.03 4.50 9.78
N ASN A 120 0.97 3.76 10.36
CA ASN A 120 1.33 3.87 11.76
C ASN A 120 2.25 5.07 11.98
N HIS A 121 1.86 5.96 12.88
CA HIS A 121 2.64 7.13 13.29
C HIS A 121 2.82 7.23 14.81
N THR A 122 2.58 6.13 15.53
CA THR A 122 2.70 6.05 17.00
C THR A 122 4.08 6.51 17.49
N PHE A 123 5.13 6.25 16.71
CA PHE A 123 6.51 6.43 17.17
C PHE A 123 7.10 7.70 16.58
N ASP A 124 7.84 8.43 17.43
CA ASP A 124 8.51 9.67 17.04
C ASP A 124 9.67 9.36 16.06
N PRO A 125 9.62 9.86 14.81
CA PRO A 125 10.70 9.63 13.85
C PRO A 125 12.02 10.32 14.23
N SER A 126 11.98 11.28 15.16
CA SER A 126 13.17 11.93 15.74
C SER A 126 13.72 11.23 16.98
N GLY A 127 12.98 10.25 17.52
CA GLY A 127 13.38 9.43 18.65
C GLY A 127 14.04 8.11 18.25
N PHE A 128 14.53 7.37 19.25
CA PHE A 128 14.98 5.99 19.04
C PHE A 128 13.77 5.08 18.80
N THR A 129 13.79 4.29 17.72
CA THR A 129 12.83 3.21 17.52
C THR A 129 12.97 2.19 18.65
N PRO A 130 11.91 1.90 19.42
CA PRO A 130 11.94 0.86 20.44
C PRO A 130 12.38 -0.49 19.86
N LEU A 131 13.20 -1.25 20.59
CA LEU A 131 13.70 -2.55 20.12
C LEU A 131 12.58 -3.58 19.87
N ASN A 132 11.43 -3.39 20.51
CA ASN A 132 10.27 -4.27 20.47
C ASN A 132 9.08 -3.67 19.70
N ILE A 133 9.39 -2.82 18.71
CA ILE A 133 8.40 -2.12 17.89
C ILE A 133 7.49 -3.07 17.11
N ASP A 134 8.03 -4.23 16.77
CA ASP A 134 7.39 -5.28 16.03
C ASP A 134 6.25 -5.94 16.81
N LEU A 135 6.37 -6.07 18.14
CA LEU A 135 5.37 -6.73 18.98
C LEU A 135 3.95 -6.16 18.81
N PRO A 136 3.70 -4.84 19.00
CA PRO A 136 2.37 -4.29 18.75
C PRO A 136 1.97 -4.42 17.27
N LEU A 137 2.88 -4.13 16.33
CA LEU A 137 2.57 -4.11 14.90
C LEU A 137 2.18 -5.49 14.35
N LEU A 138 2.82 -6.57 14.82
CA LEU A 138 2.50 -7.94 14.46
C LEU A 138 1.13 -8.40 14.99
N LYS A 139 0.58 -7.70 15.99
CA LYS A 139 -0.77 -7.95 16.54
C LYS A 139 -1.83 -7.05 15.92
N ILE A 140 -1.51 -5.79 15.67
CA ILE A 140 -2.44 -4.78 15.16
C ILE A 140 -2.71 -4.96 13.67
N TRP A 141 -1.66 -5.03 12.83
CA TRP A 141 -1.85 -5.04 11.38
C TRP A 141 -2.71 -6.19 10.86
N PRO A 142 -2.64 -7.44 11.38
CA PRO A 142 -3.56 -8.49 10.99
C PRO A 142 -5.03 -8.19 11.29
N GLN A 143 -5.33 -7.40 12.33
CA GLN A 143 -6.70 -6.97 12.63
C GLN A 143 -7.18 -5.95 11.60
N ILE A 144 -6.37 -4.93 11.32
CA ILE A 144 -6.66 -3.91 10.29
C ILE A 144 -6.84 -4.57 8.91
N ALA A 145 -5.90 -5.43 8.51
CA ALA A 145 -5.94 -6.12 7.22
C ALA A 145 -7.16 -7.06 7.10
N ARG A 146 -7.57 -7.70 8.21
CA ARG A 146 -8.78 -8.54 8.22
C ARG A 146 -10.05 -7.70 8.09
N HIS A 147 -10.14 -6.57 8.79
CA HIS A 147 -11.28 -5.67 8.75
C HIS A 147 -11.50 -5.10 7.34
N PHE A 148 -10.42 -4.68 6.67
CA PHE A 148 -10.47 -4.11 5.32
C PHE A 148 -10.21 -5.11 4.19
N ASN A 149 -10.29 -6.42 4.47
CA ASN A 149 -10.03 -7.44 3.47
C ASN A 149 -11.01 -7.32 2.30
N GLY A 150 -10.49 -7.30 1.07
CA GLY A 150 -11.28 -7.13 -0.15
C GLY A 150 -11.54 -5.69 -0.56
N ASN A 151 -11.16 -4.70 0.25
CA ASN A 151 -11.22 -3.30 -0.14
C ASN A 151 -10.03 -2.94 -1.05
N THR A 152 -10.30 -2.57 -2.30
CA THR A 152 -9.25 -2.23 -3.29
C THR A 152 -8.78 -0.78 -3.18
N ASN A 153 -9.47 0.05 -2.40
CA ASN A 153 -9.14 1.46 -2.25
C ASN A 153 -8.21 1.72 -1.06
N ILE A 154 -7.98 0.72 -0.21
CA ILE A 154 -7.17 0.84 1.00
C ILE A 154 -5.79 0.20 0.79
N PHE A 155 -4.77 0.98 1.09
CA PHE A 155 -3.38 0.58 1.13
C PHE A 155 -2.88 0.70 2.57
N ILE A 156 -2.16 -0.31 3.04
CA ILE A 156 -1.60 -0.35 4.39
C ILE A 156 -0.09 -0.18 4.30
N LEU A 157 0.45 0.84 4.96
CA LEU A 157 1.89 1.04 5.11
C LEU A 157 2.34 0.57 6.49
N LYS A 158 3.32 -0.34 6.48
CA LYS A 158 3.91 -0.92 7.69
C LYS A 158 5.24 -0.20 7.96
N PHE A 159 5.24 0.80 8.83
CA PHE A 159 6.45 1.28 9.51
C PHE A 159 6.46 0.79 10.96
#